data_AF-A0A1I5Z080-F1
#
_entry.id   AF-A0A1I5Z080-F1
#
_cell.length_a   1.000
_cell.length_b   1.000
_cell.length_c   1.000
_cell.angle_alpha   90.00
_cell.angle_beta   90.00
_cell.angle_gamma   90.00
#
_symmetry.space_group_name_H-M   'P 1'
#
loop_
_entity.id
_entity.type
_entity.pdbx_description
1 polymer ?
#
loop_
_entity_poly.entity_id
_entity_poly.type
_entity_poly.pdbx_seq_one_letter_code
_entity_poly.pdbx_strand_id
1 'polypeptide(L)'
;MRTGKHISFIMHCMRFNLAALVLTAACYALISFKTTKFNDDVFATIGISASQANEKISSSILNGYMQTWGIKNVKNIAAGNRAAVAMDLLSYTKKYLSSDDFARLYAAEKENHKPSFPPVPATPEAYRKELIDQAKQTADDAQKYYDNATAEDKTTFKSSLDDAKKYLEDLQKPDNEFLKYYADNYSTTLEYYKKDSASKAAKWQEKYPDNAMLFVKKRLEEFMTATADVDFNAATVERNGKLYFADQKYEAKNNKWKMAFRAGSDVVQTSRTFVQQWINEIK
;
A
#
# COMPACT_ATOMS: atom_id res chain seq x y z
N MET A 1 21.26 67.59 10.27
CA MET A 1 19.77 67.47 10.29
C MET A 1 19.19 66.54 9.19
N ARG A 2 19.89 65.49 8.72
CA ARG A 2 19.40 64.58 7.66
C ARG A 2 19.13 63.12 8.10
N THR A 3 19.45 62.76 9.34
CA THR A 3 19.36 61.36 9.84
C THR A 3 17.98 60.97 10.38
N GLY A 4 17.18 61.93 10.86
CA GLY A 4 15.87 61.63 11.47
C GLY A 4 14.78 61.17 10.49
N LYS A 5 14.83 61.60 9.22
CA LYS A 5 13.81 61.22 8.22
C LYS A 5 13.94 59.77 7.74
N HIS A 6 15.17 59.24 7.69
CA HIS A 6 15.43 57.85 7.29
C HIS A 6 14.94 56.84 8.34
N ILE A 7 15.16 57.13 9.63
CA ILE A 7 14.74 56.23 10.73
C ILE A 7 13.21 56.17 10.83
N SER A 8 12.51 57.30 10.63
CA SER A 8 11.04 57.33 10.63
C SER A 8 10.44 56.51 9.48
N PHE A 9 11.03 56.58 8.28
CA PHE A 9 10.57 55.81 7.12
C PHE A 9 10.77 54.30 7.32
N ILE A 10 11.93 53.88 7.82
CA ILE A 10 12.22 52.45 8.09
C ILE A 10 11.27 51.90 9.16
N MET A 11 10.97 52.65 10.23
CA MET A 11 10.01 52.22 11.25
C MET A 11 8.58 52.12 10.72
N HIS A 12 8.15 53.00 9.82
CA HIS A 12 6.83 52.90 9.17
C HIS A 12 6.74 51.67 8.25
N CYS A 13 7.78 51.39 7.46
CA CYS A 13 7.85 50.18 6.64
C CYS A 13 7.87 48.90 7.48
N MET A 14 8.61 48.86 8.59
CA MET A 14 8.62 47.69 9.49
C MET A 14 7.25 47.47 10.17
N ARG A 15 6.58 48.54 10.62
CA ARG A 15 5.24 48.44 11.22
C ARG A 15 4.18 47.97 10.22
N PHE A 16 4.27 48.42 8.97
CA PHE A 16 3.36 47.98 7.92
C PHE A 16 3.56 46.49 7.56
N ASN A 17 4.81 46.04 7.46
CA ASN A 17 5.12 44.63 7.21
C ASN A 17 4.68 43.73 8.37
N LEU A 18 4.87 44.16 9.63
CA LEU A 18 4.40 43.40 10.79
C LEU A 18 2.87 43.29 10.83
N ALA A 19 2.16 44.37 10.52
CA ALA A 19 0.69 44.36 10.45
C ALA A 19 0.18 43.42 9.35
N ALA A 20 0.80 43.42 8.16
CA ALA A 20 0.45 42.51 7.07
C ALA A 20 0.71 41.04 7.41
N LEU A 21 1.79 40.74 8.14
CA LEU A 21 2.14 39.38 8.59
C LEU A 21 1.12 38.86 9.63
N VAL A 22 0.72 39.71 10.58
CA VAL A 22 -0.31 39.39 11.57
C VAL A 22 -1.68 39.18 10.92
N LEU A 23 -2.06 40.01 9.94
CA LEU A 23 -3.32 39.86 9.22
C LEU A 23 -3.37 38.55 8.43
N THR A 24 -2.25 38.20 7.77
CA THR A 24 -2.13 36.96 7.01
C THR A 24 -2.23 35.75 7.93
N ALA A 25 -1.53 35.76 9.07
CA ALA A 25 -1.62 34.70 10.08
C ALA A 25 -3.04 34.55 10.66
N ALA A 26 -3.74 35.66 10.90
CA ALA A 26 -5.13 35.66 11.37
C ALA A 26 -6.09 35.09 10.31
N CYS A 27 -5.90 35.41 9.03
CA CYS A 27 -6.65 34.80 7.93
C CYS A 27 -6.41 33.28 7.86
N TYR A 28 -5.15 32.82 7.99
CA TYR A 28 -4.85 31.38 8.05
C TYR A 28 -5.50 30.70 9.26
N ALA A 29 -5.51 31.34 10.43
CA ALA A 29 -6.15 30.81 11.63
C ALA A 29 -7.67 30.70 11.48
N LEU A 30 -8.33 31.72 10.90
CA LEU A 30 -9.78 31.74 10.68
C LEU A 30 -10.22 30.75 9.59
N ILE A 31 -9.45 30.61 8.52
CA ILE A 31 -9.69 29.59 7.49
C ILE A 31 -9.52 28.20 8.09
N SER A 32 -8.45 27.97 8.86
CA SER A 32 -8.21 26.69 9.55
C SER A 32 -9.36 26.34 10.51
N PHE A 33 -9.82 27.30 11.32
CA PHE A 33 -10.90 27.09 12.30
C PHE A 33 -12.26 26.78 11.65
N LYS A 34 -12.60 27.44 10.53
CA LYS A 34 -13.83 27.12 9.79
C LYS A 34 -13.76 25.74 9.14
N THR A 35 -12.60 25.35 8.62
CA THR A 35 -12.42 24.03 8.00
C THR A 35 -12.44 22.90 9.02
N THR A 36 -11.89 23.07 10.22
CA THR A 36 -11.96 22.03 11.27
C THR A 36 -13.38 21.82 11.76
N LYS A 37 -14.15 22.89 11.99
CA LYS A 37 -15.54 22.77 12.44
C LYS A 37 -16.45 22.08 11.41
N PHE A 38 -16.32 22.43 10.14
CA PHE A 38 -17.05 21.76 9.05
C PHE A 38 -16.75 20.26 8.99
N ASN A 39 -15.49 19.87 9.18
CA ASN A 39 -15.09 18.46 9.13
C ASN A 39 -15.65 17.64 10.29
N ASP A 40 -15.58 18.18 11.52
CA ASP A 40 -16.10 17.48 12.70
C ASP A 40 -17.63 17.35 12.65
N ASP A 41 -18.33 18.38 12.15
CA ASP A 41 -19.78 18.37 12.02
C ASP A 41 -20.27 17.29 11.03
N VAL A 42 -19.57 17.08 9.90
CA VAL A 42 -19.93 16.04 8.92
C VAL A 42 -19.78 14.63 9.50
N PHE A 43 -18.69 14.34 10.22
CA PHE A 43 -18.46 13.00 10.77
C PHE A 43 -19.26 12.70 12.03
N ALA A 44 -19.62 13.72 12.80
CA ALA A 44 -20.55 13.59 13.91
C ALA A 44 -21.90 13.02 13.46
N THR A 45 -22.37 13.35 12.25
CA THR A 45 -23.62 12.79 11.69
C THR A 45 -23.60 11.26 11.56
N ILE A 46 -22.41 10.68 11.35
CA ILE A 46 -22.20 9.22 11.27
C ILE A 46 -21.47 8.66 12.51
N GLY A 47 -21.41 9.44 13.58
CA GLY A 47 -20.95 9.01 14.90
C GLY A 47 -19.47 8.65 14.99
N ILE A 48 -18.59 9.28 14.19
CA ILE A 48 -17.13 9.11 14.27
C ILE A 48 -16.42 10.48 14.36
N SER A 49 -15.18 10.48 14.81
CA SER A 49 -14.31 11.68 14.75
C SER A 49 -13.63 11.83 13.39
N ALA A 50 -13.11 13.02 13.08
CA ALA A 50 -12.31 13.24 11.88
C ALA A 50 -11.05 12.35 11.83
N SER A 51 -10.41 12.08 12.97
CA SER A 51 -9.25 11.17 13.04
C SER A 51 -9.65 9.73 12.65
N GLN A 52 -10.76 9.23 13.19
CA GLN A 52 -11.30 7.92 12.81
C GLN A 52 -11.72 7.88 11.35
N ALA A 53 -12.22 8.98 10.81
CA ALA A 53 -12.55 9.09 9.39
C ALA A 53 -11.31 8.95 8.50
N ASN A 54 -10.22 9.67 8.82
CA ASN A 54 -8.96 9.58 8.08
C ASN A 54 -8.39 8.16 8.07
N GLU A 55 -8.38 7.49 9.23
CA GLU A 55 -7.96 6.09 9.34
C GLU A 55 -8.82 5.16 8.49
N LYS A 56 -10.15 5.34 8.52
CA LYS A 56 -11.08 4.52 7.73
C LYS A 56 -10.94 4.79 6.24
N ILE A 57 -10.80 6.04 5.83
CA ILE A 57 -10.64 6.43 4.42
C ILE A 57 -9.33 5.83 3.88
N SER A 58 -8.20 6.09 4.54
CA SER A 58 -6.90 5.56 4.13
C SER A 58 -6.92 4.03 4.08
N SER A 59 -7.37 3.37 5.15
CA SER A 59 -7.49 1.92 5.20
C SER A 59 -8.41 1.37 4.12
N SER A 60 -9.50 2.07 3.79
CA SER A 60 -10.43 1.61 2.75
C SER A 60 -9.81 1.67 1.36
N ILE A 61 -9.08 2.75 1.07
CA ILE A 61 -8.43 2.96 -0.22
C ILE A 61 -7.25 2.01 -0.39
N LEU A 62 -6.37 1.91 0.61
CA LEU A 62 -5.19 1.06 0.55
C LEU A 62 -5.58 -0.42 0.44
N ASN A 63 -6.50 -0.89 1.29
CA ASN A 63 -6.90 -2.29 1.31
C ASN A 63 -7.96 -2.70 0.27
N GLY A 64 -8.66 -1.74 -0.35
CA GLY A 64 -9.64 -2.00 -1.42
C GLY A 64 -11.03 -2.47 -0.95
N TYR A 65 -11.36 -2.29 0.33
CA TYR A 65 -12.67 -2.58 0.90
C TYR A 65 -13.11 -1.48 1.88
N MET A 66 -14.41 -1.26 2.03
CA MET A 66 -14.93 -0.16 2.85
C MET A 66 -14.88 -0.52 4.35
N GLN A 67 -14.16 0.29 5.13
CA GLN A 67 -14.06 0.17 6.58
C GLN A 67 -15.27 0.82 7.26
N THR A 68 -16.32 0.03 7.50
CA THR A 68 -17.56 0.51 8.11
C THR A 68 -17.66 0.28 9.62
N TRP A 69 -16.73 -0.50 10.20
CA TRP A 69 -16.78 -0.82 11.63
C TRP A 69 -16.71 0.45 12.48
N GLY A 70 -17.57 0.54 13.48
CA GLY A 70 -17.64 1.69 14.38
C GLY A 70 -18.38 2.91 13.82
N ILE A 71 -18.79 2.91 12.54
CA ILE A 71 -19.69 3.93 12.01
C ILE A 71 -21.09 3.70 12.61
N LYS A 72 -21.64 4.74 13.23
CA LYS A 72 -22.95 4.72 13.91
C LYS A 72 -23.91 5.67 13.20
N ASN A 73 -25.18 5.66 13.56
CA ASN A 73 -26.16 6.67 13.16
C ASN A 73 -26.48 6.84 11.66
N VAL A 74 -25.82 6.14 10.73
CA VAL A 74 -26.13 6.21 9.27
C VAL A 74 -27.60 5.92 9.00
N LYS A 75 -28.20 4.99 9.75
CA LYS A 75 -29.63 4.66 9.67
C LYS A 75 -30.56 5.81 10.08
N ASN A 76 -30.06 6.77 10.85
CA ASN A 76 -30.81 7.94 11.33
C ASN A 76 -30.82 9.08 10.30
N ILE A 77 -30.00 8.99 9.23
CA ILE A 77 -30.01 9.98 8.16
C ILE A 77 -31.31 9.83 7.38
N ALA A 78 -32.14 10.89 7.41
CA ALA A 78 -33.37 10.98 6.64
C ALA A 78 -33.09 10.68 5.16
N ALA A 79 -33.96 9.90 4.51
CA ALA A 79 -33.74 9.44 3.14
C ALA A 79 -33.40 10.58 2.16
N GLY A 80 -34.13 11.70 2.26
CA GLY A 80 -33.90 12.90 1.43
C GLY A 80 -32.56 13.62 1.67
N ASN A 81 -31.88 13.36 2.80
CA ASN A 81 -30.61 14.01 3.14
C ASN A 81 -29.38 13.15 2.79
N ARG A 82 -29.57 11.87 2.44
CA ARG A 82 -28.45 10.93 2.24
C ARG A 82 -27.52 11.34 1.11
N ALA A 83 -28.05 11.89 0.01
CA ALA A 83 -27.25 12.35 -1.11
C ALA A 83 -26.35 13.55 -0.74
N ALA A 84 -26.88 14.50 0.04
CA ALA A 84 -26.11 15.64 0.53
C ALA A 84 -24.99 15.19 1.48
N VAL A 85 -25.30 14.32 2.44
CA VAL A 85 -24.28 13.77 3.36
C VAL A 85 -23.21 12.99 2.58
N ALA A 86 -23.60 12.21 1.57
CA ALA A 86 -22.64 11.51 0.73
C ALA A 86 -21.69 12.48 0.00
N MET A 87 -22.20 13.62 -0.47
CA MET A 87 -21.38 14.65 -1.12
C MET A 87 -20.40 15.32 -0.17
N ASP A 88 -20.82 15.62 1.07
CA ASP A 88 -19.92 16.18 2.07
C ASP A 88 -18.79 15.19 2.41
N LEU A 89 -19.13 13.90 2.59
CA LEU A 89 -18.16 12.83 2.84
C LEU A 89 -17.20 12.63 1.66
N LEU A 90 -17.70 12.66 0.42
CA LEU A 90 -16.88 12.53 -0.78
C LEU A 90 -15.93 13.73 -0.96
N SER A 91 -16.43 14.95 -0.70
CA SER A 91 -15.63 16.17 -0.77
C SER A 91 -14.50 16.15 0.27
N TYR A 92 -14.80 15.73 1.49
CA TYR A 92 -13.78 15.52 2.51
C TYR A 92 -12.78 14.45 2.10
N THR A 93 -13.27 13.29 1.63
CA THR A 93 -12.43 12.16 1.19
C THR A 93 -11.45 12.60 0.11
N LYS A 94 -11.92 13.35 -0.90
CA LYS A 94 -11.06 13.92 -1.94
C LYS A 94 -9.99 14.84 -1.38
N LYS A 95 -10.37 15.75 -0.48
CA LYS A 95 -9.43 16.65 0.19
C LYS A 95 -8.36 15.88 0.98
N TYR A 96 -8.76 14.89 1.78
CA TYR A 96 -7.84 14.10 2.58
C TYR A 96 -6.91 13.23 1.72
N LEU A 97 -7.42 12.54 0.70
CA LEU A 97 -6.57 11.73 -0.19
C LEU A 97 -5.61 12.55 -1.03
N SER A 98 -5.86 13.85 -1.18
CA SER A 98 -4.94 14.79 -1.85
C SER A 98 -3.91 15.41 -0.90
N SER A 99 -3.84 14.97 0.36
CA SER A 99 -2.94 15.52 1.38
C SER A 99 -1.61 14.77 1.48
N ASP A 100 -0.61 15.45 2.05
CA ASP A 100 0.70 14.85 2.36
C ASP A 100 0.59 13.69 3.36
N ASP A 101 -0.40 13.71 4.26
CA ASP A 101 -0.64 12.62 5.20
C ASP A 101 -0.98 11.32 4.48
N PHE A 102 -1.89 11.38 3.51
CA PHE A 102 -2.22 10.20 2.72
C PHE A 102 -1.04 9.79 1.83
N ALA A 103 -0.32 10.74 1.22
CA ALA A 103 0.85 10.44 0.41
C ALA A 103 1.92 9.65 1.20
N ARG A 104 2.15 10.00 2.47
CA ARG A 104 3.07 9.25 3.37
C ARG A 104 2.57 7.83 3.65
N LEU A 105 1.27 7.67 3.96
CA LEU A 105 0.68 6.34 4.20
C LEU A 105 0.78 5.46 2.95
N TYR A 106 0.52 6.04 1.77
CA TYR A 106 0.66 5.35 0.50
C TYR A 106 2.10 4.93 0.21
N ALA A 107 3.08 5.82 0.45
CA ALA A 107 4.49 5.50 0.25
C ALA A 107 4.94 4.35 1.15
N ALA A 108 4.51 4.34 2.42
CA ALA A 108 4.76 3.22 3.34
C ALA A 108 4.11 1.93 2.83
N GLU A 109 2.86 1.98 2.37
CA GLU A 109 2.17 0.83 1.81
C GLU A 109 2.88 0.27 0.57
N LYS A 110 3.34 1.15 -0.34
CA LYS A 110 4.08 0.78 -1.55
C LYS A 110 5.40 0.07 -1.21
N GLU A 111 6.16 0.60 -0.24
CA GLU A 111 7.43 -0.01 0.18
C GLU A 111 7.21 -1.34 0.91
N ASN A 112 6.20 -1.43 1.79
CA ASN A 112 5.84 -2.67 2.48
C ASN A 112 5.43 -3.81 1.52
N HIS A 113 4.94 -3.48 0.33
CA HIS A 113 4.53 -4.43 -0.70
C HIS A 113 5.58 -4.63 -1.80
N LYS A 114 6.76 -4.03 -1.66
CA LYS A 114 7.84 -4.17 -2.62
C LYS A 114 8.29 -5.63 -2.67
N PRO A 115 8.32 -6.26 -3.87
CA PRO A 115 8.75 -7.64 -3.98
C PRO A 115 10.21 -7.78 -3.55
N SER A 116 10.49 -8.79 -2.74
CA SER A 116 11.85 -9.27 -2.54
C SER A 116 12.24 -10.13 -3.74
N PHE A 117 13.46 -9.92 -4.23
CA PHE A 117 14.03 -10.74 -5.28
C PHE A 117 15.04 -11.69 -4.65
N PRO A 118 15.06 -12.98 -5.03
CA PRO A 118 16.17 -13.83 -4.67
C PRO A 118 17.48 -13.23 -5.21
N PRO A 119 18.64 -13.57 -4.63
CA PRO A 119 19.91 -13.15 -5.19
C PRO A 119 20.03 -13.64 -6.63
N VAL A 120 20.73 -12.86 -7.46
CA VAL A 120 21.06 -13.27 -8.82
C VAL A 120 21.84 -14.58 -8.74
N PRO A 121 21.51 -15.61 -9.54
CA PRO A 121 22.30 -16.84 -9.59
C PRO A 121 23.77 -16.53 -9.83
N ALA A 122 24.65 -17.08 -8.97
CA ALA A 122 26.08 -16.92 -9.10
C ALA A 122 26.57 -17.43 -10.46
N THR A 123 27.56 -16.79 -11.06
CA THR A 123 28.22 -17.33 -12.26
C THR A 123 28.78 -18.73 -11.95
N PRO A 124 28.90 -19.66 -12.92
CA PRO A 124 29.45 -20.98 -12.69
C PRO A 124 30.81 -20.99 -11.98
N GLU A 125 31.67 -20.02 -12.30
CA GLU A 125 32.99 -19.85 -11.67
C GLU A 125 32.86 -19.43 -10.21
N ALA A 126 32.03 -18.43 -9.93
CA ALA A 126 31.78 -17.96 -8.56
C ALA A 126 31.12 -19.05 -7.71
N TYR A 127 30.15 -19.78 -8.27
CA TYR A 127 29.45 -20.87 -7.59
C TYR A 127 30.41 -22.03 -7.27
N ARG A 128 31.25 -22.44 -8.23
CA ARG A 128 32.30 -23.44 -8.01
C ARG A 128 33.26 -23.00 -6.92
N LYS A 129 33.72 -21.74 -6.96
CA LYS A 129 34.63 -21.19 -5.94
C LYS A 129 33.99 -21.23 -4.56
N GLU A 130 32.76 -20.76 -4.43
CA GLU A 130 32.02 -20.76 -3.17
C GLU A 130 31.87 -22.18 -2.59
N LEU A 131 31.49 -23.16 -3.42
CA LEU A 131 31.36 -24.55 -2.98
C LEU A 131 32.69 -25.16 -2.54
N ILE A 132 33.78 -24.88 -3.26
CA ILE A 132 35.12 -25.35 -2.87
C ILE A 132 35.57 -24.68 -1.58
N ASP A 133 35.33 -23.37 -1.41
CA ASP A 133 35.70 -22.64 -0.20
C ASP A 133 34.91 -23.18 1.02
N GLN A 134 33.61 -23.45 0.85
CA GLN A 134 32.76 -24.06 1.89
C GLN A 134 33.19 -25.50 2.22
N ALA A 135 33.47 -26.33 1.20
CA ALA A 135 33.93 -27.71 1.38
C ALA A 135 35.30 -27.75 2.06
N LYS A 136 36.18 -26.79 1.74
CA LYS A 136 37.48 -26.64 2.39
C LYS A 136 37.32 -26.28 3.85
N GLN A 137 36.48 -25.30 4.18
CA GLN A 137 36.19 -24.96 5.56
C GLN A 137 35.64 -26.16 6.34
N THR A 138 34.73 -26.92 5.73
CA THR A 138 34.16 -28.14 6.32
C THR A 138 35.24 -29.19 6.59
N ALA A 139 36.16 -29.42 5.65
CA ALA A 139 37.26 -30.35 5.81
C ALA A 139 38.26 -29.88 6.88
N ASP A 140 38.57 -28.58 6.93
CA ASP A 140 39.45 -27.98 7.94
C ASP A 140 38.86 -28.10 9.35
N ASP A 141 37.56 -27.88 9.50
CA ASP A 141 36.87 -28.01 10.78
C ASP A 141 36.75 -29.49 11.21
N ALA A 142 36.42 -30.39 10.27
CA ALA A 142 36.46 -31.84 10.53
C ALA A 142 37.85 -32.32 10.96
N GLN A 143 38.91 -31.79 10.36
CA GLN A 143 40.30 -32.10 10.72
C GLN A 143 40.60 -31.64 12.16
N LYS A 144 40.21 -30.40 12.52
CA LYS A 144 40.38 -29.89 13.89
C LYS A 144 39.64 -30.76 14.91
N TYR A 145 38.42 -31.21 14.62
CA TYR A 145 37.67 -32.08 15.52
C TYR A 145 38.37 -33.43 15.69
N TYR A 146 38.83 -34.03 14.59
CA TYR A 146 39.60 -35.27 14.63
C TYR A 146 40.90 -35.15 15.44
N ASP A 147 41.65 -34.06 15.24
CA ASP A 147 42.95 -33.85 15.91
C ASP A 147 42.79 -33.68 17.43
N ASN A 148 41.72 -33.01 17.85
CA ASN A 148 41.41 -32.75 19.26
C ASN A 148 40.55 -33.83 19.95
N ALA A 149 40.13 -34.87 19.22
CA ALA A 149 39.28 -35.92 19.75
C ALA A 149 40.02 -36.91 20.67
N THR A 150 39.26 -37.56 21.56
CA THR A 150 39.77 -38.68 22.37
C THR A 150 40.06 -39.91 21.50
N ALA A 151 40.82 -40.87 22.01
CA ALA A 151 41.11 -42.10 21.26
C ALA A 151 39.84 -42.91 20.88
N GLU A 152 38.81 -42.85 21.73
CA GLU A 152 37.51 -43.48 21.51
C GLU A 152 36.74 -42.77 20.37
N ASP A 153 36.72 -41.43 20.39
CA ASP A 153 35.97 -40.62 19.41
C ASP A 153 36.64 -40.49 18.05
N LYS A 154 37.97 -40.67 17.98
CA LYS A 154 38.74 -40.55 16.72
C LYS A 154 38.23 -41.46 15.62
N THR A 155 37.77 -42.65 15.95
CA THR A 155 37.22 -43.60 14.97
C THR A 155 35.96 -43.02 14.30
N THR A 156 35.09 -42.37 15.08
CA THR A 156 33.86 -41.73 14.58
C THR A 156 34.18 -40.49 13.74
N PHE A 157 35.07 -39.62 14.20
CA PHE A 157 35.43 -38.42 13.43
C PHE A 157 36.26 -38.70 12.19
N LYS A 158 36.98 -39.82 12.14
CA LYS A 158 37.75 -40.22 10.97
C LYS A 158 36.87 -40.39 9.74
N SER A 159 35.70 -41.01 9.89
CA SER A 159 34.75 -41.17 8.77
C SER A 159 34.29 -39.82 8.25
N SER A 160 33.85 -38.91 9.13
CA SER A 160 33.40 -37.57 8.74
C SER A 160 34.50 -36.74 8.07
N LEU A 161 35.75 -36.88 8.54
CA LEU A 161 36.91 -36.23 7.94
C LEU A 161 37.20 -36.78 6.54
N ASP A 162 37.15 -38.10 6.36
CA ASP A 162 37.40 -38.74 5.08
C ASP A 162 36.30 -38.40 4.06
N ASP A 163 35.04 -38.36 4.48
CA ASP A 163 33.92 -37.93 3.65
C ASP A 163 34.04 -36.46 3.24
N ALA A 164 34.41 -35.56 4.17
CA ALA A 164 34.60 -34.14 3.88
C ALA A 164 35.76 -33.89 2.89
N LYS A 165 36.88 -34.61 3.06
CA LYS A 165 38.02 -34.54 2.12
C LYS A 165 37.65 -35.07 0.75
N LYS A 166 36.98 -36.22 0.69
CA LYS A 166 36.52 -36.80 -0.58
C LYS A 166 35.56 -35.87 -1.31
N TYR A 167 34.62 -35.24 -0.61
CA TYR A 167 33.71 -34.26 -1.19
C TYR A 167 34.46 -33.04 -1.76
N LEU A 168 35.45 -32.51 -1.04
CA LEU A 168 36.30 -31.42 -1.53
C LEU A 168 37.08 -31.83 -2.79
N GLU A 169 37.70 -33.00 -2.79
CA GLU A 169 38.41 -33.55 -3.97
C GLU A 169 37.46 -33.70 -5.17
N ASP A 170 36.26 -34.22 -4.94
CA ASP A 170 35.25 -34.39 -5.98
C ASP A 170 34.80 -33.05 -6.59
N LEU A 171 34.65 -31.99 -5.79
CA LEU A 171 34.32 -30.64 -6.29
C LEU A 171 35.46 -29.96 -7.05
N GLN A 172 36.71 -30.28 -6.70
CA GLN A 172 37.90 -29.76 -7.39
C GLN A 172 38.08 -30.37 -8.79
N LYS A 173 37.48 -31.54 -9.05
CA LYS A 173 37.52 -32.16 -10.38
C LYS A 173 36.87 -31.24 -11.43
N PRO A 174 37.53 -31.02 -12.58
CA PRO A 174 37.00 -30.16 -13.63
C PRO A 174 35.70 -30.72 -14.23
N ASP A 175 35.56 -32.05 -14.27
CA ASP A 175 34.47 -32.82 -14.85
C ASP A 175 33.38 -33.24 -13.84
N ASN A 176 33.37 -32.65 -12.64
CA ASN A 176 32.32 -32.88 -11.65
C ASN A 176 30.91 -32.67 -12.28
N GLU A 177 30.10 -33.74 -12.31
CA GLU A 177 28.82 -33.76 -13.02
C GLU A 177 27.83 -32.71 -12.49
N PHE A 178 27.82 -32.48 -11.18
CA PHE A 178 26.94 -31.49 -10.55
C PHE A 178 27.30 -30.06 -11.00
N LEU A 179 28.58 -29.70 -10.97
CA LEU A 179 29.05 -28.38 -11.40
C LEU A 179 28.88 -28.19 -12.91
N LYS A 180 29.05 -29.25 -13.70
CA LYS A 180 28.78 -29.24 -15.14
C LYS A 180 27.29 -29.00 -15.41
N TYR A 181 26.41 -29.74 -14.76
CA TYR A 181 24.97 -29.54 -14.87
C TYR A 181 24.57 -28.10 -14.52
N TYR A 182 25.15 -27.52 -13.45
CA TYR A 182 24.92 -26.12 -13.10
C TYR A 182 25.35 -25.17 -14.23
N ALA A 183 26.58 -25.34 -14.74
CA ALA A 183 27.12 -24.51 -15.81
C ALA A 183 26.28 -24.60 -17.09
N ASP A 184 25.88 -25.81 -17.48
CA ASP A 184 25.09 -26.08 -18.69
C ASP A 184 23.68 -25.44 -18.61
N ASN A 185 23.10 -25.34 -17.40
CA ASN A 185 21.78 -24.75 -17.18
C ASN A 185 21.80 -23.28 -16.76
N TYR A 186 22.97 -22.70 -16.47
CA TYR A 186 23.11 -21.36 -15.90
C TYR A 186 22.43 -20.28 -16.74
N SER A 187 22.59 -20.33 -18.07
CA SER A 187 21.99 -19.36 -18.99
C SER A 187 20.45 -19.35 -18.91
N THR A 188 19.84 -20.54 -18.94
CA THR A 188 18.39 -20.73 -18.78
C THR A 188 17.92 -20.26 -17.41
N THR A 189 18.64 -20.60 -16.34
CA THR A 189 18.31 -20.14 -14.97
C THR A 189 18.39 -18.62 -14.86
N LEU A 190 19.41 -18.00 -15.43
CA LEU A 190 19.59 -16.56 -15.44
C LEU A 190 18.50 -15.85 -16.26
N GLU A 191 18.12 -16.40 -17.41
CA GLU A 191 17.03 -15.87 -18.22
C GLU A 191 15.69 -15.92 -17.46
N TYR A 192 15.37 -17.07 -16.88
CA TYR A 192 14.18 -17.22 -16.06
C TYR A 192 14.16 -16.24 -14.89
N TYR A 193 15.28 -16.12 -14.16
CA TYR A 193 15.43 -15.15 -13.07
C TYR A 193 15.14 -13.72 -13.52
N LYS A 194 15.73 -13.29 -14.66
CA LYS A 194 15.52 -11.95 -15.22
C LYS A 194 14.06 -11.72 -15.58
N LYS A 195 13.43 -12.69 -16.25
CA LYS A 195 12.02 -12.61 -16.66
C LYS A 195 11.08 -12.54 -15.47
N ASP A 196 11.28 -13.41 -14.48
CA ASP A 196 10.47 -13.41 -13.25
C ASP A 196 10.65 -12.10 -12.46
N SER A 197 11.88 -11.66 -12.27
CA SER A 197 12.18 -10.41 -11.56
C SER A 197 11.56 -9.19 -12.27
N ALA A 198 11.72 -9.09 -13.60
CA ALA A 198 11.11 -8.02 -14.39
C ALA A 198 9.58 -8.05 -14.33
N SER A 199 8.97 -9.24 -14.43
CA SER A 199 7.53 -9.43 -14.33
C SER A 199 6.98 -9.02 -12.96
N LYS A 200 7.65 -9.44 -11.88
CA LYS A 200 7.30 -9.04 -10.50
C LYS A 200 7.43 -7.54 -10.29
N ALA A 201 8.53 -6.94 -10.76
CA ALA A 201 8.74 -5.49 -10.68
C ALA A 201 7.66 -4.72 -11.46
N ALA A 202 7.34 -5.15 -12.68
CA ALA A 202 6.31 -4.54 -13.51
C ALA A 202 4.92 -4.63 -12.86
N LYS A 203 4.53 -5.82 -12.37
CA LYS A 203 3.25 -6.01 -11.65
C LYS A 203 3.18 -5.17 -10.38
N TRP A 204 4.28 -5.06 -9.64
CA TRP A 204 4.32 -4.20 -8.45
C TRP A 204 4.16 -2.72 -8.83
N GLN A 205 4.88 -2.23 -9.84
CA GLN A 205 4.78 -0.84 -10.28
C GLN A 205 3.39 -0.52 -10.88
N GLU A 206 2.78 -1.47 -11.57
CA GLU A 206 1.40 -1.34 -12.04
C GLU A 206 0.44 -1.27 -10.86
N LYS A 207 0.57 -2.17 -9.88
CA LYS A 207 -0.30 -2.19 -8.68
C LYS A 207 -0.09 -0.96 -7.80
N TYR A 208 1.14 -0.46 -7.69
CA TYR A 208 1.54 0.67 -6.86
C TYR A 208 2.25 1.75 -7.70
N PRO A 209 1.49 2.57 -8.46
CA PRO A 209 2.07 3.66 -9.25
C PRO A 209 2.81 4.69 -8.39
N ASP A 210 3.80 5.41 -8.94
CA ASP A 210 4.55 6.40 -8.16
C ASP A 210 3.67 7.54 -7.64
N ASN A 211 2.67 7.94 -8.43
CA ASN A 211 1.69 8.93 -8.01
C ASN A 211 0.56 8.24 -7.22
N ALA A 212 0.44 8.56 -5.93
CA ALA A 212 -0.63 8.07 -5.06
C ALA A 212 -2.03 8.34 -5.64
N MET A 213 -2.21 9.43 -6.38
CA MET A 213 -3.50 9.74 -7.00
C MET A 213 -3.88 8.79 -8.14
N LEU A 214 -2.91 8.20 -8.84
CA LEU A 214 -3.20 7.14 -9.82
C LEU A 214 -3.69 5.87 -9.12
N PHE A 215 -3.21 5.58 -7.91
CA PHE A 215 -3.74 4.49 -7.10
C PHE A 215 -5.18 4.78 -6.64
N VAL A 216 -5.45 6.00 -6.18
CA VAL A 216 -6.83 6.44 -5.83
C VAL A 216 -7.75 6.34 -7.05
N LYS A 217 -7.29 6.78 -8.23
CA LYS A 217 -8.05 6.69 -9.49
C LYS A 217 -8.52 5.27 -9.78
N LYS A 218 -7.66 4.26 -9.60
CA LYS A 218 -8.05 2.85 -9.75
C LYS A 218 -9.20 2.46 -8.80
N ARG A 219 -9.17 2.91 -7.55
CA ARG A 219 -10.27 2.66 -6.58
C ARG A 219 -11.56 3.36 -6.96
N LEU A 220 -11.47 4.56 -7.51
CA LEU A 220 -12.60 5.30 -8.04
C LEU A 220 -13.22 4.59 -9.26
N GLU A 221 -12.39 4.07 -10.17
CA GLU A 221 -12.83 3.28 -11.33
C GLU A 221 -13.48 1.95 -10.90
N GLU A 222 -12.96 1.29 -9.86
CA GLU A 222 -13.61 0.12 -9.25
C GLU A 222 -15.01 0.47 -8.71
N PHE A 223 -15.18 1.63 -8.08
CA PHE A 223 -16.50 2.10 -7.63
C PHE A 223 -17.43 2.36 -8.81
N MET A 224 -16.95 3.02 -9.87
CA MET A 224 -17.74 3.26 -11.09
C MET A 224 -18.17 1.95 -11.74
N THR A 225 -17.31 0.94 -11.73
CA THR A 225 -17.62 -0.40 -12.26
C THR A 225 -18.64 -1.12 -11.38
N ALA A 226 -18.42 -1.17 -10.08
CA ALA A 226 -19.28 -1.89 -9.13
C ALA A 226 -20.69 -1.32 -9.00
N THR A 227 -20.90 -0.09 -9.44
CA THR A 227 -22.19 0.62 -9.38
C THR A 227 -22.85 0.84 -10.73
N ALA A 228 -22.27 0.35 -11.83
CA ALA A 228 -22.74 0.63 -13.19
C ALA A 228 -24.10 -0.01 -13.52
N ASP A 229 -24.37 -1.20 -12.99
CA ASP A 229 -25.49 -2.06 -13.35
C ASP A 229 -26.44 -2.33 -12.15
N VAL A 230 -26.50 -1.40 -11.20
CA VAL A 230 -27.38 -1.55 -10.03
C VAL A 230 -28.83 -1.33 -10.45
N ASP A 231 -29.65 -2.37 -10.29
CA ASP A 231 -31.09 -2.28 -10.47
C ASP A 231 -31.74 -1.87 -9.15
N PHE A 232 -32.05 -0.57 -9.02
CA PHE A 232 -32.69 -0.02 -7.83
C PHE A 232 -34.17 -0.40 -7.69
N ASN A 233 -34.76 -1.06 -8.70
CA ASN A 233 -36.13 -1.59 -8.65
C ASN A 233 -36.16 -3.05 -8.23
N ALA A 234 -35.02 -3.66 -7.92
CA ALA A 234 -34.95 -5.05 -7.49
C ALA A 234 -35.81 -5.29 -6.24
N ALA A 235 -36.75 -6.23 -6.34
CA ALA A 235 -37.63 -6.57 -5.23
C ALA A 235 -36.87 -7.26 -4.09
N THR A 236 -37.21 -6.91 -2.85
CA THR A 236 -36.68 -7.55 -1.63
C THR A 236 -37.78 -8.22 -0.83
N VAL A 237 -37.44 -9.34 -0.19
CA VAL A 237 -38.31 -10.08 0.74
C VAL A 237 -37.66 -10.13 2.12
N GLU A 238 -38.47 -9.99 3.16
CA GLU A 238 -38.00 -10.14 4.54
C GLU A 238 -38.08 -11.61 4.97
N ARG A 239 -36.99 -12.14 5.52
CA ARG A 239 -36.92 -13.47 6.12
C ARG A 239 -36.12 -13.37 7.42
N ASN A 240 -36.71 -13.77 8.54
CA ASN A 240 -36.07 -13.74 9.86
C ASN A 240 -35.48 -12.36 10.23
N GLY A 241 -36.20 -11.27 9.94
CA GLY A 241 -35.73 -9.89 10.23
C GLY A 241 -34.60 -9.40 9.33
N LYS A 242 -34.29 -10.11 8.24
CA LYS A 242 -33.27 -9.70 7.25
C LYS A 242 -33.91 -9.54 5.88
N LEU A 243 -33.51 -8.49 5.17
CA LEU A 243 -33.90 -8.25 3.78
C LEU A 243 -33.00 -9.03 2.82
N TYR A 244 -33.62 -9.87 2.01
CA TYR A 244 -33.02 -10.64 0.92
C TYR A 244 -33.57 -10.14 -0.41
N PHE A 245 -32.82 -10.34 -1.50
CA PHE A 245 -33.39 -10.11 -2.83
C PHE A 245 -34.35 -11.25 -3.19
N ALA A 246 -35.49 -10.91 -3.79
CA ALA A 246 -36.48 -11.89 -4.23
C ALA A 246 -35.94 -12.74 -5.40
N ASP A 247 -35.17 -12.12 -6.29
CA ASP A 247 -34.52 -12.76 -7.44
C ASP A 247 -33.10 -13.19 -7.07
N GLN A 248 -32.81 -14.48 -7.29
CA GLN A 248 -31.52 -15.10 -7.02
C GLN A 248 -30.37 -14.42 -7.76
N LYS A 249 -30.60 -13.83 -8.95
CA LYS A 249 -29.55 -13.15 -9.71
C LYS A 249 -29.00 -11.92 -8.98
N TYR A 250 -29.85 -11.21 -8.21
CA TYR A 250 -29.44 -10.07 -7.40
C TYR A 250 -28.85 -10.54 -6.07
N GLU A 251 -29.35 -11.64 -5.51
CA GLU A 251 -28.74 -12.25 -4.33
C GLU A 251 -27.33 -12.80 -4.61
N ALA A 252 -27.03 -13.19 -5.86
CA ALA A 252 -25.69 -13.62 -6.26
C ALA A 252 -24.71 -12.46 -6.52
N LYS A 253 -25.16 -11.19 -6.57
CA LYS A 253 -24.27 -10.04 -6.79
C LYS A 253 -23.30 -9.86 -5.63
N ASN A 254 -22.15 -9.26 -5.91
CA ASN A 254 -21.13 -9.01 -4.89
C ASN A 254 -21.58 -7.96 -3.85
N ASN A 255 -20.87 -7.89 -2.74
CA ASN A 255 -21.21 -6.98 -1.64
C ASN A 255 -21.19 -5.50 -2.05
N LYS A 256 -20.29 -5.05 -2.94
CA LYS A 256 -20.23 -3.65 -3.41
C LYS A 256 -21.53 -3.26 -4.13
N TRP A 257 -22.02 -4.11 -5.03
CA TRP A 257 -23.28 -3.93 -5.73
C TRP A 257 -24.47 -3.86 -4.76
N LYS A 258 -24.54 -4.80 -3.81
CA LYS A 258 -25.62 -4.83 -2.81
C LYS A 258 -25.58 -3.65 -1.84
N MET A 259 -24.40 -3.11 -1.53
CA MET A 259 -24.25 -1.88 -0.74
C MET A 259 -24.76 -0.67 -1.52
N ALA A 260 -24.42 -0.56 -2.81
CA ALA A 260 -24.92 0.49 -3.67
C ALA A 260 -26.45 0.46 -3.80
N PHE A 261 -27.05 -0.72 -3.99
CA PHE A 261 -28.51 -0.89 -3.95
C PHE A 261 -29.12 -0.33 -2.66
N ARG A 262 -28.56 -0.70 -1.49
CA ARG A 262 -29.05 -0.25 -0.18
C ARG A 262 -28.83 1.25 0.08
N ALA A 263 -27.83 1.85 -0.55
CA ALA A 263 -27.60 3.30 -0.49
C ALA A 263 -28.71 4.07 -1.23
N GLY A 264 -29.27 3.49 -2.29
CA GLY A 264 -30.34 4.07 -3.11
C GLY A 264 -29.82 4.82 -4.34
N SER A 265 -30.69 5.00 -5.33
CA SER A 265 -30.37 5.59 -6.63
C SER A 265 -29.76 6.98 -6.52
N ASP A 266 -30.38 7.84 -5.70
CA ASP A 266 -30.01 9.25 -5.60
C ASP A 266 -28.59 9.42 -5.06
N VAL A 267 -28.24 8.64 -4.03
CA VAL A 267 -26.90 8.62 -3.44
C VAL A 267 -25.88 8.11 -4.45
N VAL A 268 -26.17 7.00 -5.12
CA VAL A 268 -25.23 6.38 -6.06
C VAL A 268 -25.01 7.27 -7.27
N GLN A 269 -26.06 7.82 -7.88
CA GLN A 269 -25.93 8.66 -9.07
C GLN A 269 -25.21 9.98 -8.78
N THR A 270 -25.50 10.59 -7.63
CA THR A 270 -24.79 11.78 -7.14
C THR A 270 -23.30 11.48 -6.94
N SER A 271 -23.00 10.36 -6.27
CA SER A 271 -21.62 9.92 -6.04
C SER A 271 -20.87 9.61 -7.34
N ARG A 272 -21.51 8.90 -8.29
CA ARG A 272 -20.93 8.59 -9.61
C ARG A 272 -20.59 9.85 -10.39
N THR A 273 -21.45 10.87 -10.35
CA THR A 273 -21.19 12.15 -11.02
C THR A 273 -19.95 12.83 -10.46
N PHE A 274 -19.84 12.92 -9.13
CA PHE A 274 -18.67 13.48 -8.47
C PHE A 274 -17.40 12.67 -8.75
N VAL A 275 -17.48 11.35 -8.64
CA VAL A 275 -16.34 10.45 -8.87
C VAL A 275 -15.85 10.55 -10.32
N GLN A 276 -16.76 10.61 -11.30
CA GLN A 276 -16.38 10.78 -12.70
C GLN A 276 -15.61 12.09 -12.93
N GLN A 277 -16.06 13.19 -12.33
CA GLN A 277 -15.35 14.47 -12.40
C GLN A 277 -13.96 14.34 -11.75
N TRP A 278 -13.87 13.73 -10.57
CA TRP A 278 -12.61 13.56 -9.87
C TRP A 278 -11.61 12.68 -10.66
N ILE A 279 -12.06 11.58 -11.27
CA ILE A 279 -11.23 10.73 -12.14
C ILE A 279 -10.62 11.56 -13.29
N ASN A 280 -11.39 12.49 -13.86
CA ASN A 280 -10.94 13.34 -14.97
C ASN A 280 -9.94 14.42 -14.53
N GLU A 281 -9.94 14.81 -13.25
CA GLU A 281 -8.97 15.76 -12.69
C GLU A 281 -7.61 15.10 -12.37
N ILE A 282 -7.58 13.79 -12.13
CA ILE A 282 -6.36 13.06 -11.82
C ILE A 282 -5.54 12.84 -13.09
N LYS A 283 -4.35 13.46 -13.11
CA LYS A 283 -3.35 13.36 -14.16
C LYS A 283 -2.39 12.20 -13.94
#